data_AF-A0A356E0Q1-F1
#
_entry.id   AF-A0A356E0Q1-F1
#
_cell.length_a   1.000
_cell.length_b   1.000
_cell.length_c   1.000
_cell.angle_alpha   90.00
_cell.angle_beta   90.00
_cell.angle_gamma   90.00
#
_symmetry.space_group_name_H-M   'P 1'
#
loop_
_entity.id
_entity.type
_entity.pdbx_description
1 polymer ?
#
loop_
_entity_poly.entity_id
_entity_poly.type
_entity_poly.pdbx_seq_one_letter_code
_entity_poly.pdbx_strand_id
1 'polypeptide(L)'
;MFSDARPYVRWWWFSGPLEIRAIDEQLDWIASHGFGGVEIAWVYPRKDCKAEEGPRFLDEQFQYYVEYTIRGCKKRNLGCDLTFGTLWPFSGTFIPEQYGTKTLTGEQPQTVDRSWEARYASGPARVLDHLDEKALTWYASHLLEHGFEKFCTIA
;
A
#
# COMPACT_ATOMS: atom_id res chain seq x y z
N MET A 1 22.18 -5.47 1.68
CA MET A 1 22.52 -6.87 2.03
C MET A 1 21.77 -7.17 3.31
N PHE A 2 20.90 -8.19 3.33
CA PHE A 2 20.06 -8.47 4.50
C PHE A 2 20.92 -8.82 5.71
N SER A 3 20.65 -8.19 6.85
CA SER A 3 21.45 -8.28 8.07
C SER A 3 21.17 -9.54 8.88
N ASP A 4 20.08 -10.26 8.58
CA ASP A 4 19.77 -11.57 9.17
C ASP A 4 18.96 -12.46 8.21
N ALA A 5 18.73 -13.73 8.60
CA ALA A 5 18.01 -14.74 7.84
C ALA A 5 16.55 -14.96 8.31
N ARG A 6 16.03 -14.09 9.19
CA ARG A 6 14.67 -14.23 9.70
C ARG A 6 13.68 -13.91 8.57
N PRO A 7 12.61 -14.69 8.41
CA PRO A 7 11.65 -14.47 7.34
C PRO A 7 10.84 -13.19 7.55
N TYR A 8 10.32 -12.64 6.46
CA TYR A 8 9.32 -11.57 6.51
C TYR A 8 7.93 -12.17 6.25
N VAL A 9 6.90 -11.47 6.72
CA VAL A 9 5.50 -11.79 6.41
C VAL A 9 4.85 -10.68 5.61
N ARG A 10 4.01 -11.06 4.64
CA ARG A 10 3.11 -10.10 3.98
C ARG A 10 1.93 -9.83 4.91
N TRP A 11 1.79 -8.58 5.33
CA TRP A 11 0.77 -8.12 6.24
C TRP A 11 -0.31 -7.34 5.48
N TRP A 12 -1.50 -7.95 5.36
CA TRP A 12 -2.62 -7.34 4.63
C TRP A 12 -3.32 -6.30 5.49
N TRP A 13 -3.28 -5.06 5.03
CA TRP A 13 -4.12 -3.98 5.56
C TRP A 13 -5.35 -3.86 4.70
N PHE A 14 -6.51 -4.19 5.28
CA PHE A 14 -7.80 -3.99 4.62
C PHE A 14 -8.21 -2.53 4.74
N SER A 15 -8.63 -1.93 3.62
CA SER A 15 -9.20 -0.58 3.61
C SER A 15 -10.38 -0.48 4.59
N GLY A 16 -10.30 0.49 5.49
CA GLY A 16 -11.20 0.64 6.62
C GLY A 16 -10.48 1.23 7.84
N PRO A 17 -11.16 1.32 8.99
CA PRO A 17 -10.57 1.85 10.21
C PRO A 17 -9.31 1.06 10.60
N LEU A 18 -8.26 1.79 10.96
CA LEU A 18 -7.03 1.24 11.51
C LEU A 18 -6.92 1.62 12.98
N GLU A 19 -6.30 0.75 13.79
CA GLU A 19 -6.11 0.99 15.22
C GLU A 19 -4.65 0.80 15.61
N ILE A 20 -4.07 1.82 16.24
CA ILE A 20 -2.69 1.79 16.74
C ILE A 20 -2.43 0.60 17.66
N ARG A 21 -3.38 0.32 18.56
CA ARG A 21 -3.25 -0.80 19.50
C ARG A 21 -3.11 -2.13 18.76
N ALA A 22 -3.94 -2.37 17.75
CA ALA A 22 -3.88 -3.59 16.95
C ALA A 22 -2.58 -3.69 16.15
N ILE A 23 -2.05 -2.55 15.67
CA ILE A 23 -0.73 -2.48 15.02
C ILE A 23 0.37 -2.91 16.00
N ASP A 24 0.41 -2.33 17.20
CA ASP A 24 1.41 -2.69 18.22
C ASP A 24 1.34 -4.16 18.62
N GLU A 25 0.14 -4.67 18.93
CA GLU A 25 -0.07 -6.07 19.32
C GLU A 25 0.42 -7.04 18.23
N GLN A 26 0.18 -6.73 16.95
CA GLN A 26 0.64 -7.54 15.83
C GLN A 26 2.16 -7.44 15.62
N LEU A 27 2.76 -6.26 15.76
CA LEU A 27 4.21 -6.11 15.68
C LEU A 27 4.94 -6.83 16.84
N ASP A 28 4.39 -6.79 18.05
CA ASP A 28 4.89 -7.54 19.21
C ASP A 28 4.82 -9.05 18.97
N TRP A 29 3.71 -9.52 18.38
CA TRP A 29 3.57 -10.91 17.98
C TRP A 29 4.64 -11.31 16.95
N ILE A 30 4.82 -10.52 15.89
CA ILE A 30 5.83 -10.77 14.85
C ILE A 30 7.25 -10.82 15.44
N ALA A 31 7.61 -9.84 16.26
CA ALA A 31 8.92 -9.78 16.90
C ALA A 31 9.19 -10.97 17.84
N SER A 32 8.17 -11.41 18.60
CA SER A 32 8.29 -12.54 19.54
C SER A 32 8.31 -13.93 18.87
N HIS A 33 7.90 -14.03 17.60
CA HIS A 33 7.81 -15.31 16.87
C HIS A 33 8.92 -15.53 15.85
N GLY A 34 10.03 -14.78 15.96
CA GLY A 34 11.24 -15.02 15.18
C GLY A 34 11.22 -14.48 13.75
N PHE A 35 10.26 -13.61 13.41
CA PHE A 35 10.26 -12.89 12.13
C PHE A 35 11.27 -11.74 12.13
N GLY A 36 11.74 -11.40 10.93
CA GLY A 36 12.68 -10.32 10.66
C GLY A 36 12.02 -9.01 10.24
N GLY A 37 10.76 -9.08 9.80
CA GLY A 37 10.06 -7.91 9.30
C GLY A 37 8.70 -8.22 8.69
N VAL A 38 8.08 -7.17 8.16
CA VAL A 38 6.78 -7.20 7.50
C VAL A 38 6.86 -6.50 6.15
N GLU A 39 6.03 -6.92 5.20
CA GLU A 39 5.68 -6.14 4.01
C GLU A 39 4.20 -5.72 4.12
N ILE A 40 3.92 -4.42 4.24
CA ILE A 40 2.55 -3.93 4.26
C ILE A 40 1.97 -3.98 2.85
N ALA A 41 0.90 -4.75 2.68
CA ALA A 41 0.16 -4.87 1.44
C ALA A 41 -1.26 -4.32 1.61
N TRP A 42 -1.59 -3.29 0.85
CA TRP A 42 -2.88 -2.62 0.87
C TRP A 42 -3.88 -3.44 0.07
N VAL A 43 -5.04 -3.70 0.66
CA VAL A 43 -6.09 -4.49 0.01
C VAL A 43 -7.46 -3.84 0.14
N TYR A 44 -8.41 -4.38 -0.61
CA TYR A 44 -9.81 -3.99 -0.58
C TYR A 44 -10.43 -4.06 0.82
N PRO A 45 -11.54 -3.34 1.05
CA PRO A 45 -12.27 -3.45 2.30
C PRO A 45 -12.84 -4.85 2.56
N ARG A 46 -12.97 -5.21 3.85
CA ARG A 46 -13.72 -6.41 4.24
C ARG A 46 -15.22 -6.22 4.02
N LYS A 47 -15.92 -7.32 3.71
CA LYS A 47 -17.38 -7.34 3.46
C LYS A 47 -18.22 -6.92 4.68
N ASP A 48 -17.69 -7.12 5.88
CA ASP A 48 -18.38 -6.95 7.16
C ASP A 48 -18.10 -5.61 7.86
N CYS A 49 -17.16 -4.79 7.37
CA CYS A 49 -16.89 -3.47 7.94
C CYS A 49 -18.00 -2.48 7.51
N LYS A 50 -18.90 -2.08 8.43
CA LYS A 50 -19.92 -1.04 8.20
C LYS A 50 -19.42 0.38 8.53
N ALA A 51 -19.96 1.33 7.76
CA ALA A 51 -20.10 2.79 7.94
C ALA A 51 -18.87 3.71 8.05
N GLU A 52 -17.81 3.40 8.80
CA GLU A 52 -16.72 4.37 8.97
C GLU A 52 -15.69 4.27 7.85
N GLU A 53 -15.46 5.38 7.16
CA GLU A 53 -14.37 5.53 6.21
C GLU A 53 -13.04 5.46 6.99
N GLY A 54 -12.17 4.54 6.58
CA GLY A 54 -10.79 4.55 7.02
C GLY A 54 -9.97 5.61 6.28
N PRO A 55 -8.65 5.62 6.50
CA PRO A 55 -7.75 6.51 5.77
C PRO A 55 -7.86 6.35 4.26
N ARG A 56 -7.93 7.46 3.52
CA ARG A 56 -7.86 7.44 2.06
C ARG A 56 -6.41 7.27 1.66
N PHE A 57 -6.17 6.48 0.61
CA PHE A 57 -4.84 6.24 0.09
C PHE A 57 -4.11 7.57 -0.16
N LEU A 58 -2.90 7.69 0.39
CA LEU A 58 -2.03 8.87 0.34
C LEU A 58 -2.48 10.10 1.16
N ASP A 59 -3.62 10.06 1.85
CA ASP A 59 -4.01 11.18 2.72
C ASP A 59 -3.15 11.25 4.00
N GLU A 60 -3.29 12.34 4.75
CA GLU A 60 -2.50 12.56 5.97
C GLU A 60 -2.73 11.47 7.03
N GLN A 61 -3.93 10.91 7.10
CA GLN A 61 -4.27 9.86 8.07
C GLN A 61 -3.59 8.53 7.67
N PHE A 62 -3.56 8.20 6.39
CA PHE A 62 -2.87 7.04 5.84
C PHE A 62 -1.37 7.17 6.11
N GLN A 63 -0.80 8.32 5.78
CA GLN A 63 0.60 8.61 6.05
C GLN A 63 0.92 8.48 7.55
N TYR A 64 0.06 9.00 8.43
CA TYR A 64 0.23 8.86 9.88
C TYR A 64 0.32 7.39 10.32
N TYR A 65 -0.60 6.53 9.89
CA TYR A 65 -0.57 5.11 10.27
C TYR A 65 0.65 4.37 9.72
N VAL A 66 1.05 4.66 8.49
CA VAL A 66 2.24 4.04 7.87
C VAL A 66 3.51 4.50 8.60
N GLU A 67 3.67 5.80 8.87
CA GLU A 67 4.82 6.31 9.63
C GLU A 67 4.88 5.74 11.04
N TYR A 68 3.74 5.68 11.73
CA TYR A 68 3.63 5.08 13.05
C TYR A 68 4.15 3.62 13.02
N THR A 69 3.70 2.86 12.02
CA THR A 69 4.05 1.46 11.85
C THR A 69 5.53 1.27 11.54
N ILE A 70 6.11 2.05 10.63
CA ILE A 70 7.55 1.99 10.30
C ILE A 70 8.40 2.24 11.56
N ARG A 71 8.05 3.26 12.36
CA ARG A 71 8.72 3.54 13.64
C ARG A 71 8.53 2.40 14.64
N GLY A 72 7.34 1.78 14.64
CA GLY A 72 7.02 0.60 15.45
C GLY A 72 7.90 -0.60 15.11
N CYS A 73 8.10 -0.88 13.82
CA CYS A 73 9.00 -1.92 13.33
C CYS A 73 10.45 -1.66 13.78
N LYS A 74 10.94 -0.42 13.58
CA LYS A 74 12.30 -0.02 13.96
C LYS A 74 12.58 -0.20 15.46
N LYS A 75 11.63 0.17 16.33
CA LYS A 75 11.73 -0.04 17.78
C LYS A 75 11.88 -1.52 18.17
N ARG A 76 11.36 -2.43 17.34
CA ARG A 76 11.32 -3.88 17.57
C ARG A 76 12.39 -4.63 16.78
N ASN A 77 13.31 -3.92 16.13
CA ASN A 77 14.32 -4.50 15.24
C ASN A 77 13.70 -5.38 14.13
N LEU A 78 12.60 -4.89 13.56
CA LEU A 78 11.91 -5.43 12.40
C LEU A 78 12.15 -4.54 11.19
N GLY A 79 12.38 -5.13 10.02
CA GLY A 79 12.26 -4.43 8.75
C GLY A 79 10.80 -4.17 8.38
N CYS A 80 10.59 -3.15 7.53
CA CYS A 80 9.26 -2.74 7.09
C CYS A 80 9.31 -2.39 5.60
N ASP A 81 8.78 -3.29 4.77
CA ASP A 81 8.62 -3.07 3.33
C ASP A 81 7.18 -2.66 3.01
N LEU A 82 6.98 -1.99 1.88
CA LEU A 82 5.67 -1.53 1.43
C LEU A 82 5.43 -1.97 -0.01
N THR A 83 4.24 -2.50 -0.29
CA THR A 83 3.85 -2.67 -1.70
C THR A 83 3.63 -1.31 -2.37
N PHE A 84 3.93 -1.22 -3.67
CA PHE A 84 3.95 0.05 -4.41
C PHE A 84 2.63 0.31 -5.15
N GLY A 85 1.52 0.47 -4.44
CA GLY A 85 0.25 0.86 -5.06
C GLY A 85 -0.96 0.70 -4.17
N THR A 86 -2.18 0.56 -4.72
CA THR A 86 -3.42 0.37 -3.93
C THR A 86 -3.89 -1.08 -3.86
N LEU A 87 -3.24 -1.95 -4.64
CA LEU A 87 -3.36 -3.41 -4.73
C LEU A 87 -2.21 -3.91 -5.61
N TRP A 88 -2.18 -5.23 -5.88
CA TRP A 88 -1.47 -5.83 -7.00
C TRP A 88 -2.46 -6.18 -8.14
N PRO A 89 -2.16 -5.86 -9.42
CA PRO A 89 -1.02 -5.06 -9.91
C PRO A 89 -1.10 -3.58 -9.50
N PHE A 90 -0.07 -2.76 -9.79
CA PHE A 90 -0.13 -1.35 -9.38
C PHE A 90 -1.30 -0.67 -10.10
N SER A 91 -2.29 -0.31 -9.30
CA SER A 91 -3.51 0.30 -9.76
C SER A 91 -3.83 1.55 -8.95
N GLY A 92 -4.64 2.42 -9.52
CA GLY A 92 -5.19 3.56 -8.81
C GLY A 92 -6.27 4.26 -9.60
N THR A 93 -7.20 4.91 -8.91
CA THR A 93 -8.24 5.73 -9.54
C THR A 93 -7.69 7.08 -10.02
N PHE A 94 -6.61 7.52 -9.37
CA PHE A 94 -5.82 8.69 -9.72
C PHE A 94 -4.97 8.52 -10.98
N ILE A 95 -4.79 7.29 -11.50
CA ILE A 95 -3.99 7.05 -12.70
C ILE A 95 -4.73 7.62 -13.94
N PRO A 96 -4.12 8.57 -14.69
CA PRO A 96 -4.65 9.08 -15.94
C PRO A 96 -4.79 7.96 -16.98
N GLU A 97 -5.77 8.10 -17.88
CA GLU A 97 -6.05 7.11 -18.92
C GLU A 97 -4.82 6.79 -19.79
N GLN A 98 -4.03 7.81 -20.16
CA GLN A 98 -2.81 7.65 -20.96
C GLN A 98 -1.71 6.79 -20.31
N TYR A 99 -1.76 6.62 -18.98
CA TYR A 99 -0.81 5.80 -18.22
C TYR A 99 -1.41 4.46 -17.78
N GLY A 100 -2.64 4.17 -18.21
CA GLY A 100 -3.24 2.86 -18.02
C GLY A 100 -2.70 1.83 -19.02
N THR A 101 -2.73 0.57 -18.62
CA THR A 101 -2.41 -0.58 -19.51
C THR A 101 -3.14 -0.48 -20.84
N LYS A 102 -2.58 -1.13 -21.87
CA LYS A 102 -3.22 -1.25 -23.19
C LYS A 102 -3.62 -2.69 -23.48
N THR A 103 -4.61 -2.86 -24.34
CA THR A 103 -4.99 -4.17 -24.89
C THR A 103 -4.48 -4.30 -26.31
N LEU A 104 -4.37 -5.53 -26.82
CA LEU A 104 -4.01 -5.78 -28.23
C LEU A 104 -4.94 -5.07 -29.22
N THR A 105 -6.17 -4.77 -28.81
CA THR A 105 -7.22 -4.21 -29.65
C THR A 105 -7.49 -2.73 -29.41
N GLY A 106 -6.78 -2.06 -28.50
CA GLY A 106 -6.96 -0.64 -28.23
C GLY A 106 -6.46 -0.18 -26.86
N GLU A 107 -6.66 1.11 -26.59
CA GLU A 107 -6.12 1.81 -25.42
C GLU A 107 -7.01 1.74 -24.18
N GLN A 108 -7.98 0.82 -24.12
CA GLN A 108 -8.81 0.65 -22.92
C GLN A 108 -8.01 -0.03 -21.80
N PRO A 109 -7.80 0.64 -20.65
CA PRO A 109 -7.04 0.03 -19.58
C PRO A 109 -7.78 -1.09 -18.90
N GLN A 110 -7.03 -2.10 -18.45
CA GLN A 110 -7.52 -3.02 -17.44
C GLN A 110 -7.88 -2.25 -16.18
N THR A 111 -8.93 -2.68 -15.51
CA THR A 111 -9.41 -2.05 -14.28
C THR A 111 -9.57 -3.07 -13.17
N VAL A 112 -9.45 -2.60 -11.93
CA VAL A 112 -9.54 -3.39 -10.70
C VAL A 112 -10.61 -2.77 -9.81
N ASP A 113 -11.56 -3.59 -9.37
CA ASP A 113 -12.71 -3.21 -8.54
C ASP A 113 -12.45 -3.39 -7.04
N ARG A 114 -11.34 -4.03 -6.69
CA ARG A 114 -10.95 -4.43 -5.34
C ARG A 114 -9.64 -3.80 -4.88
N SER A 115 -9.44 -2.51 -5.16
CA SER A 115 -8.34 -1.74 -4.57
C SER A 115 -8.67 -1.20 -3.18
N TRP A 116 -7.66 -0.66 -2.48
CA TRP A 116 -7.86 0.13 -1.26
C TRP A 116 -8.90 1.25 -1.44
N GLU A 117 -8.96 1.82 -2.65
CA GLU A 117 -9.83 2.95 -2.99
C GLU A 117 -11.29 2.56 -3.26
N ALA A 118 -11.60 1.26 -3.35
CA ALA A 118 -12.89 0.75 -3.82
C ALA A 118 -14.12 1.27 -3.05
N ARG A 119 -13.95 1.79 -1.83
CA ARG A 119 -15.06 2.36 -1.02
C ARG A 119 -15.45 3.78 -1.38
N TYR A 120 -14.50 4.60 -1.82
CA TYR A 120 -14.69 6.04 -1.96
C TYR A 120 -14.40 6.53 -3.39
N ALA A 121 -13.95 5.64 -4.26
CA ALA A 121 -13.79 5.88 -5.67
C ALA A 121 -15.12 6.00 -6.40
N SER A 122 -15.19 6.90 -7.39
CA SER A 122 -16.33 7.03 -8.31
C SER A 122 -16.33 5.99 -9.44
N GLY A 123 -15.28 5.19 -9.56
CA GLY A 123 -15.11 4.17 -10.60
C GLY A 123 -13.96 3.20 -10.26
N PRO A 124 -13.75 2.16 -11.07
CA PRO A 124 -12.71 1.17 -10.79
C PRO A 124 -11.30 1.77 -10.98
N ALA A 125 -10.32 1.23 -10.25
CA ALA A 125 -8.93 1.66 -10.36
C ALA A 125 -8.33 1.18 -11.69
N ARG A 126 -7.59 2.04 -12.40
CA ARG A 126 -6.89 1.64 -13.63
C ARG A 126 -5.61 0.90 -13.27
N VAL A 127 -5.26 -0.15 -14.00
CA VAL A 127 -3.93 -0.78 -13.90
C VAL A 127 -2.93 0.07 -14.66
N LEU A 128 -1.81 0.41 -14.03
CA LEU A 128 -0.71 1.17 -14.64
C LEU A 128 -0.08 0.41 -15.81
N ASP A 129 0.27 1.11 -16.88
CA ASP A 129 1.09 0.53 -17.96
C ASP A 129 2.52 0.29 -17.45
N HIS A 130 2.82 -0.96 -17.10
CA HIS A 130 4.15 -1.36 -16.64
C HIS A 130 5.19 -1.45 -17.77
N LEU A 131 4.77 -1.30 -19.04
CA LEU A 131 5.66 -1.34 -20.19
C LEU A 131 6.06 0.08 -20.68
N ASP A 132 5.39 1.13 -20.19
CA ASP A 132 5.73 2.52 -20.47
C ASP A 132 6.54 3.12 -19.31
N GLU A 133 7.81 3.43 -19.56
CA GLU A 133 8.70 4.11 -18.61
C GLU A 133 8.11 5.43 -18.08
N LYS A 134 7.39 6.18 -18.93
CA LYS A 134 6.76 7.44 -18.52
C LYS A 134 5.62 7.22 -17.55
N ALA A 135 4.84 6.16 -17.75
CA ALA A 135 3.79 5.77 -16.82
C ALA A 135 4.39 5.39 -15.46
N LEU A 136 5.44 4.56 -15.45
CA LEU A 136 6.12 4.17 -14.20
C LEU A 136 6.75 5.36 -13.49
N THR A 137 7.42 6.25 -14.22
CA THR A 137 8.03 7.46 -13.66
C THR A 137 6.97 8.37 -13.06
N TRP A 138 5.88 8.63 -13.79
CA TRP A 138 4.77 9.44 -13.29
C TRP A 138 4.15 8.84 -12.02
N TYR A 139 3.90 7.54 -12.02
CA TYR A 139 3.33 6.84 -10.88
C TYR A 139 4.22 6.91 -9.64
N ALA A 140 5.52 6.71 -9.83
CA ALA A 140 6.49 6.78 -8.75
C ALA A 140 6.60 8.19 -8.18
N SER A 141 6.66 9.23 -9.03
CA SER A 141 6.63 10.63 -8.59
C SER A 141 5.38 10.94 -7.78
N HIS A 142 4.21 10.48 -8.25
CA HIS A 142 2.95 10.70 -7.54
C HIS A 142 2.98 10.10 -6.12
N LEU A 143 3.44 8.86 -5.96
CA LEU A 143 3.55 8.22 -4.64
C LEU A 143 4.59 8.90 -3.74
N LEU A 144 5.76 9.27 -4.29
CA LEU A 144 6.85 9.90 -3.54
C LEU A 144 6.43 11.28 -3.01
N GLU A 145 5.80 12.10 -3.86
CA GLU A 145 5.27 13.42 -3.48
C GLU A 145 4.22 13.34 -2.36
N HIS A 146 3.55 12.18 -2.23
CA HIS A 146 2.44 11.98 -1.29
C HIS A 146 2.79 10.98 -0.17
N GLY A 147 4.02 11.09 0.34
CA GLY A 147 4.44 10.48 1.60
C GLY A 147 5.48 9.36 1.47
N PHE A 148 5.57 8.67 0.33
CA PHE A 148 6.52 7.56 0.18
C PHE A 148 7.98 8.00 0.30
N GLU A 149 8.33 9.22 -0.11
CA GLU A 149 9.68 9.75 0.10
C GLU A 149 10.02 9.81 1.60
N LYS A 150 9.09 10.28 2.41
CA LYS A 150 9.25 10.36 3.86
C LYS A 150 9.38 8.97 4.48
N PHE A 151 8.60 7.99 4.02
CA PHE A 151 8.67 6.61 4.50
C PHE A 151 10.07 6.01 4.32
N CYS A 152 10.72 6.26 3.19
CA CYS A 152 12.08 5.81 2.91
C CYS A 152 13.12 6.38 3.91
N THR A 153 12.90 7.58 4.45
CA THR A 153 13.85 8.23 5.37
C THR A 153 13.73 7.75 6.82
N ILE A 154 12.58 7.19 7.21
CA ILE A 154 12.30 6.79 8.59
C ILE A 154 12.44 5.28 8.84
N ALA A 155 12.51 4.49 7.76
CA ALA A 155 12.76 3.04 7.81
C ALA A 155 14.11 2.67 8.46
#